data_AF-A0A7X4ESI7-F1
#
_entry.id   AF-A0A7X4ESI7-F1
#
_cell.length_a   1.000
_cell.length_b   1.000
_cell.length_c   1.000
_cell.angle_alpha   90.00
_cell.angle_beta   90.00
_cell.angle_gamma   90.00
#
_symmetry.space_group_name_H-M   'P 1'
#
loop_
_entity.id
_entity.type
_entity.pdbx_description
1 polymer ?
#
loop_
_entity_poly.entity_id
_entity_poly.type
_entity_poly.pdbx_seq_one_letter_code
_entity_poly.pdbx_strand_id
1 'polypeptide(L)'
;MAPRVGLAQPFTERKDMGGFRRSLPRTTMTVRSRIVLFLFIAGLHAWTGAAELPKPIDFVIRGHRIPSDAYSLYVREIGKQEPVLAVNPETPFNPASVIKIIPTLAALELLGPAYRWKTEVYTLGSIRDGVLQGDLLFKGYGDPYLVYEEFRKIPEELRRRGIRDITGDLLIDASWFRIADEDPGAFDNDPYRTYNVLPNAFLVNFKAVRFHFYPGPDGRNVTVHPEPELAGLKIDNRLRLRKRYCGGFQRGVAVSVPDSRTADQVIFSGRFPTGCSHYVLSRSLLTHETYAYGAFKPIWRQLGGTIDGRVRTSAAPATDEPFLV
;
A
#
# COMPACT_ATOMS: atom_id res chain seq x y z
N MET A 1 36.67 -10.89 -6.63
CA MET A 1 35.94 -11.77 -7.58
C MET A 1 34.45 -11.54 -7.34
N ALA A 2 33.83 -10.69 -8.14
CA ALA A 2 32.41 -10.36 -8.05
C ALA A 2 31.64 -11.14 -9.14
N PRO A 3 30.50 -11.79 -8.85
CA PRO A 3 29.68 -12.37 -9.90
C PRO A 3 28.73 -11.32 -10.47
N ARG A 4 28.66 -11.31 -11.81
CA ARG A 4 27.80 -10.48 -12.66
C ARG A 4 26.35 -10.93 -12.55
N VAL A 5 25.43 -9.97 -12.42
CA VAL A 5 23.99 -10.16 -12.57
C VAL A 5 23.67 -10.15 -14.07
N GLY A 6 22.99 -11.20 -14.56
CA GLY A 6 22.56 -11.36 -15.94
C GLY A 6 21.29 -10.57 -16.24
N LEU A 7 21.26 -9.94 -17.41
CA LEU A 7 20.13 -9.23 -17.99
C LEU A 7 19.10 -10.24 -18.53
N ALA A 8 17.83 -10.03 -18.20
CA ALA A 8 16.69 -10.76 -18.74
C ALA A 8 16.45 -10.38 -20.21
N GLN A 9 16.25 -11.38 -21.07
CA GLN A 9 15.86 -11.22 -22.47
C GLN A 9 14.34 -11.08 -22.62
N PRO A 10 13.84 -10.32 -23.62
CA PRO A 10 12.42 -10.21 -23.89
C PRO A 10 11.90 -11.41 -24.69
N PHE A 11 10.70 -11.84 -24.30
CA PHE A 11 9.89 -12.91 -24.88
C PHE A 11 9.35 -12.46 -26.25
N THR A 12 9.76 -13.13 -27.33
CA THR A 12 9.17 -12.93 -28.66
C THR A 12 8.25 -14.10 -28.98
N GLU A 13 6.94 -13.88 -28.96
CA GLU A 13 5.96 -14.84 -29.47
C GLU A 13 5.65 -14.50 -30.93
N ARG A 14 6.13 -15.35 -31.84
CA ARG A 14 5.94 -15.27 -33.29
C ARG A 14 4.69 -16.07 -33.64
N LYS A 15 3.63 -15.40 -34.09
CA LYS A 15 2.42 -16.06 -34.61
C LYS A 15 2.47 -16.09 -36.13
N ASP A 16 2.63 -17.28 -36.68
CA ASP A 16 2.49 -17.58 -38.10
C ASP A 16 1.08 -17.24 -38.57
N MET A 17 0.97 -16.54 -39.70
CA MET A 17 -0.22 -16.56 -40.54
C MET A 17 0.18 -16.78 -41.99
N GLY A 18 -0.47 -17.81 -42.56
CA GLY A 18 -0.19 -18.38 -43.86
C GLY A 18 -0.46 -17.43 -45.02
N GLY A 19 0.22 -17.72 -46.12
CA GLY A 19 0.16 -16.94 -47.34
C GLY A 19 -1.15 -17.09 -48.10
N PHE A 20 -1.41 -16.07 -48.92
CA PHE A 20 -2.18 -16.24 -50.13
C PHE A 20 -1.64 -15.28 -51.20
N ARG A 21 -0.95 -15.85 -52.20
CA ARG A 21 -0.60 -15.16 -53.44
C ARG A 21 -1.84 -15.05 -54.31
N ARG A 22 -2.18 -13.84 -54.77
CA ARG A 22 -2.90 -13.66 -56.05
C ARG A 22 -2.29 -12.49 -56.82
N SER A 23 -2.08 -12.74 -58.09
CA SER A 23 -1.39 -11.92 -59.07
C SER A 23 -2.36 -11.17 -59.99
N LEU A 24 -2.06 -9.87 -60.21
CA LEU A 24 -2.23 -9.07 -61.46
C LEU A 24 -3.67 -8.79 -61.97
N PRO A 25 -3.93 -7.67 -62.69
CA PRO A 25 -3.04 -7.06 -63.69
C PRO A 25 -2.83 -5.53 -63.62
N ARG A 26 -1.77 -5.15 -64.34
CA ARG A 26 -1.41 -3.79 -64.72
C ARG A 26 -2.40 -3.27 -65.75
N THR A 27 -2.99 -2.10 -65.49
CA THR A 27 -3.66 -1.31 -66.50
C THR A 27 -2.91 0.01 -66.65
N THR A 28 -2.25 0.16 -67.79
CA THR A 28 -1.65 1.39 -68.28
C THR A 28 -2.76 2.36 -68.67
N MET A 29 -2.84 3.52 -68.03
CA MET A 29 -3.52 4.69 -68.59
C MET A 29 -2.53 5.85 -68.65
N THR A 30 -2.17 6.18 -69.89
CA THR A 30 -1.54 7.42 -70.30
C THR A 30 -2.51 8.58 -70.13
N VAL A 31 -2.15 9.57 -69.33
CA VAL A 31 -2.75 10.92 -69.42
C VAL A 31 -1.64 11.94 -69.59
N ARG A 32 -1.69 12.61 -70.73
CA ARG A 32 -0.85 13.72 -71.13
C ARG A 32 -1.18 14.95 -70.27
N SER A 33 -0.10 15.62 -69.84
CA SER A 33 0.05 17.07 -69.74
C SER A 33 -0.91 17.83 -68.81
N ARG A 34 -0.36 18.35 -67.72
CA ARG A 34 -0.23 19.81 -67.51
C ARG A 34 0.65 20.07 -66.29
N ILE A 35 1.75 20.78 -66.54
CA ILE A 35 2.57 21.41 -65.51
C ILE A 35 1.67 22.36 -64.73
N VAL A 36 1.45 22.05 -63.45
CA VAL A 36 0.89 22.97 -62.47
C VAL A 36 1.86 22.96 -61.30
N LEU A 37 2.87 23.82 -61.40
CA LEU A 37 3.77 24.15 -60.30
C LEU A 37 2.99 25.04 -59.33
N PHE A 38 2.20 24.44 -58.45
CA PHE A 38 1.70 25.12 -57.26
C PHE A 38 2.69 24.88 -56.12
N LEU A 39 3.69 25.75 -56.04
CA LEU A 39 4.43 26.03 -54.82
C LEU A 39 3.47 26.74 -53.83
N PHE A 40 2.57 25.98 -53.21
CA PHE A 40 2.10 26.33 -51.88
C PHE A 40 2.86 25.46 -50.90
N ILE A 41 4.01 25.99 -50.49
CA ILE A 41 4.67 25.61 -49.24
C ILE A 41 3.64 25.90 -48.15
N ALA A 42 2.76 24.93 -47.88
CA ALA A 42 2.06 24.87 -46.62
C ALA A 42 3.18 24.77 -45.59
N GLY A 43 3.42 25.89 -44.91
CA GLY A 43 4.38 25.98 -43.84
C GLY A 43 4.01 24.93 -42.79
N LEU A 44 4.64 23.77 -42.89
CA LEU A 44 5.00 22.98 -41.74
C LEU A 44 5.91 23.89 -40.94
N HIS A 45 5.31 24.75 -40.11
CA HIS A 45 5.97 25.23 -38.91
C HIS A 45 6.20 24.00 -38.05
N ALA A 46 7.24 23.24 -38.41
CA ALA A 46 7.93 22.40 -37.46
C ALA A 46 8.37 23.37 -36.37
N TRP A 47 7.63 23.38 -35.27
CA TRP A 47 7.97 24.14 -34.09
C TRP A 47 9.21 23.45 -33.49
N THR A 48 10.37 23.71 -34.08
CA THR A 48 11.67 23.36 -33.52
C THR A 48 12.12 24.46 -32.57
N GLY A 49 11.18 24.97 -31.76
CA GLY A 49 11.50 25.68 -30.55
C GLY A 49 11.65 24.64 -29.46
N ALA A 50 12.85 24.06 -29.30
CA ALA A 50 13.18 23.45 -28.02
C ALA A 50 13.01 24.57 -26.99
N ALA A 51 11.92 24.53 -26.21
CA ALA A 51 11.64 25.56 -25.23
C ALA A 51 12.87 25.66 -24.33
N GLU A 52 13.57 26.79 -24.39
CA GLU A 52 14.77 26.99 -23.58
C GLU A 52 14.36 26.87 -22.12
N LEU A 53 15.03 25.97 -21.41
CA LEU A 53 14.80 25.78 -19.99
C LEU A 53 15.05 27.11 -19.25
N PRO A 54 14.16 27.51 -18.33
CA PRO A 54 14.42 28.64 -17.47
C PRO A 54 15.80 28.53 -16.81
N LYS A 55 16.59 29.61 -16.81
CA LYS A 55 17.99 29.62 -16.35
C LYS A 55 18.22 28.90 -15.00
N PRO A 56 17.36 29.03 -13.98
CA PRO A 56 17.54 28.28 -12.73
C PRO A 56 17.42 26.76 -12.89
N ILE A 57 16.53 26.29 -13.77
CA ILE A 57 16.32 24.87 -14.06
C ILE A 57 17.49 24.32 -14.86
N ASP A 58 17.90 25.04 -15.92
CA ASP A 58 19.08 24.69 -16.73
C ASP A 58 20.35 24.61 -15.87
N PHE A 59 20.55 25.56 -14.95
CA PHE A 59 21.68 25.55 -14.01
C PHE A 59 21.72 24.27 -13.16
N VAL A 60 20.58 23.82 -12.61
CA VAL A 60 20.50 22.60 -11.81
C VAL A 60 20.75 21.36 -12.68
N ILE A 61 20.10 21.27 -13.85
CA ILE A 61 20.24 20.14 -14.78
C ILE A 61 21.70 19.98 -15.22
N ARG A 62 22.35 21.08 -15.63
CA ARG A 62 23.77 21.06 -16.02
C ARG A 62 24.68 20.81 -14.83
N GLY A 63 24.42 21.44 -13.68
CA GLY A 63 25.19 21.26 -12.46
C GLY A 63 25.25 19.81 -11.98
N HIS A 64 24.15 19.07 -12.13
CA HIS A 64 24.06 17.65 -11.81
C HIS A 64 24.31 16.71 -13.00
N ARG A 65 24.59 17.24 -14.19
CA ARG A 65 24.80 16.47 -15.44
C ARG A 65 23.65 15.50 -15.73
N ILE A 66 22.42 15.94 -15.53
CA ILE A 66 21.23 15.13 -15.79
C ILE A 66 21.05 15.01 -17.33
N PRO A 67 21.02 13.79 -17.90
CA PRO A 67 20.79 13.60 -19.34
C PRO A 67 19.44 14.18 -19.78
N SER A 68 19.38 14.73 -20.99
CA SER A 68 18.18 15.39 -21.52
C SER A 68 16.99 14.45 -21.74
N ASP A 69 17.23 13.14 -21.82
CA ASP A 69 16.23 12.08 -21.95
C ASP A 69 15.85 11.43 -20.61
N ALA A 70 16.49 11.83 -19.50
CA ALA A 70 16.26 11.27 -18.17
C ALA A 70 15.17 11.99 -17.36
N TYR A 71 14.50 13.00 -17.94
CA TYR A 71 13.44 13.76 -17.28
C TYR A 71 12.36 14.20 -18.25
N SER A 72 11.19 14.53 -17.69
CA SER A 72 10.09 15.20 -18.38
C SER A 72 9.66 16.43 -17.59
N LEU A 73 9.33 17.51 -18.30
CA LEU A 73 8.77 18.74 -17.72
C LEU A 73 7.56 19.16 -18.54
N TYR A 74 6.43 19.35 -17.87
CA TYR A 74 5.23 19.87 -18.51
C TYR A 74 4.61 20.93 -17.59
N VAL A 75 4.57 22.17 -18.06
CA VAL A 75 3.99 23.30 -17.33
C VAL A 75 2.96 23.94 -18.22
N ARG A 76 1.71 23.95 -17.77
CA ARG A 76 0.59 24.56 -18.49
C ARG A 76 -0.22 25.42 -17.52
N GLU A 77 -0.54 26.62 -17.97
CA GLU A 77 -1.44 27.50 -17.25
C GLU A 77 -2.86 26.93 -17.28
N ILE A 78 -3.56 26.98 -16.16
CA ILE A 78 -4.94 26.48 -16.05
C ILE A 78 -5.83 27.26 -17.03
N GLY A 79 -6.61 26.54 -17.83
CA GLY A 79 -7.50 27.14 -18.84
C GLY A 79 -6.85 27.41 -20.20
N LYS A 80 -5.52 27.33 -20.33
CA LYS A 80 -4.82 27.41 -21.63
C LYS A 80 -4.62 26.02 -22.22
N GLN A 81 -4.68 25.91 -23.55
CA GLN A 81 -4.42 24.66 -24.27
C GLN A 81 -2.92 24.39 -24.42
N GLU A 82 -2.16 25.43 -24.77
CA GLU A 82 -0.73 25.32 -25.00
C GLU A 82 0.08 25.34 -23.69
N PRO A 83 1.10 24.48 -23.53
CA PRO A 83 2.01 24.54 -22.40
C PRO A 83 2.96 25.74 -22.49
N VAL A 84 3.33 26.28 -21.34
CA VAL A 84 4.42 27.26 -21.19
C VAL A 84 5.79 26.60 -21.35
N LEU A 85 5.90 25.33 -20.95
CA LEU A 85 7.12 24.52 -21.07
C LEU A 85 6.72 23.07 -21.31
N ALA A 86 7.35 22.44 -22.31
CA ALA A 86 7.22 21.02 -22.58
C ALA A 86 8.59 20.44 -22.95
N VAL A 87 9.06 19.46 -22.17
CA VAL A 87 10.29 18.69 -22.43
C VAL A 87 9.95 17.22 -22.23
N ASN A 88 10.15 16.41 -23.28
CA ASN A 88 9.77 14.98 -23.31
C ASN A 88 8.36 14.70 -22.76
N PRO A 89 7.31 15.44 -23.19
CA PRO A 89 5.98 15.33 -22.57
C PRO A 89 5.31 13.96 -22.79
N GLU A 90 5.65 13.29 -23.90
CA GLU A 90 5.08 11.99 -24.29
C GLU A 90 5.95 10.79 -23.87
N THR A 91 7.09 11.03 -23.22
CA THR A 91 7.99 9.95 -22.81
C THR A 91 7.50 9.32 -21.50
N PRO A 92 7.29 7.99 -21.45
CA PRO A 92 6.88 7.33 -20.22
C PRO A 92 8.01 7.32 -19.17
N PHE A 93 7.69 7.75 -17.96
CA PHE A 93 8.57 7.66 -16.80
C PHE A 93 7.86 6.91 -15.66
N ASN A 94 8.63 6.35 -14.73
CA ASN A 94 8.07 5.84 -13.48
C ASN A 94 7.52 7.03 -12.66
N PRO A 95 6.20 7.13 -12.46
CA PRO A 95 5.61 8.26 -11.74
C PRO A 95 5.85 8.19 -10.23
N ALA A 96 6.34 7.06 -9.71
CA ALA A 96 6.35 6.75 -8.29
C ALA A 96 4.99 7.10 -7.66
N SER A 97 4.96 7.80 -6.52
CA SER A 97 3.71 8.18 -5.86
C SER A 97 2.86 9.20 -6.60
N VAL A 98 3.35 9.83 -7.68
CA VAL A 98 2.51 10.70 -8.55
C VAL A 98 1.40 9.90 -9.21
N ILE A 99 1.57 8.57 -9.36
CA ILE A 99 0.51 7.69 -9.87
C ILE A 99 -0.79 7.84 -9.09
N LYS A 100 -0.74 8.23 -7.81
CA LYS A 100 -1.91 8.38 -6.94
C LYS A 100 -2.91 9.42 -7.44
N ILE A 101 -2.53 10.34 -8.33
CA ILE A 101 -3.45 11.31 -8.92
C ILE A 101 -4.60 10.61 -9.65
N ILE A 102 -4.28 9.59 -10.48
CA ILE A 102 -5.27 8.87 -11.28
C ILE A 102 -6.32 8.13 -10.43
N PRO A 103 -5.95 7.23 -9.49
CA PRO A 103 -6.93 6.56 -8.65
C PRO A 103 -7.64 7.52 -7.70
N THR A 104 -7.03 8.64 -7.30
CA THR A 104 -7.72 9.68 -6.51
C THR A 104 -8.85 10.31 -7.31
N LEU A 105 -8.59 10.68 -8.56
CA LEU A 105 -9.62 11.24 -9.44
C LEU A 105 -10.73 10.21 -9.70
N ALA A 106 -10.37 8.97 -10.02
CA ALA A 106 -11.33 7.89 -10.22
C ALA A 106 -12.21 7.65 -8.99
N ALA A 107 -11.61 7.65 -7.79
CA ALA A 107 -12.37 7.51 -6.54
C ALA A 107 -13.34 8.69 -6.33
N LEU A 108 -12.92 9.92 -6.60
CA LEU A 108 -13.78 11.10 -6.48
C LEU A 108 -14.94 11.08 -7.47
N GLU A 109 -14.73 10.63 -8.71
CA GLU A 109 -15.79 10.53 -9.72
C GLU A 109 -16.77 9.39 -9.44
N LEU A 110 -16.27 8.23 -9.02
CA LEU A 110 -17.10 7.03 -8.82
C LEU A 110 -17.84 7.03 -7.49
N LEU A 111 -17.19 7.47 -6.41
CA LEU A 111 -17.75 7.42 -5.05
C LEU A 111 -18.35 8.77 -4.63
N GLY A 112 -17.84 9.86 -5.21
CA GLY A 112 -18.14 11.21 -4.76
C GLY A 112 -17.35 11.61 -3.51
N PRO A 113 -17.17 12.92 -3.27
CA PRO A 113 -16.42 13.43 -2.11
C PRO A 113 -17.13 13.19 -0.77
N ALA A 114 -18.43 12.89 -0.78
CA ALA A 114 -19.23 12.63 0.40
C ALA A 114 -19.33 11.14 0.77
N TYR A 115 -18.69 10.24 0.00
CA TYR A 115 -18.72 8.81 0.29
C TYR A 115 -18.26 8.52 1.73
N ARG A 116 -18.92 7.56 2.35
CA ARG A 116 -18.55 7.04 3.67
C ARG A 116 -18.43 5.54 3.57
N TRP A 117 -17.27 5.05 3.99
CA TRP A 117 -17.04 3.64 4.19
C TRP A 117 -17.86 3.17 5.38
N LYS A 118 -18.17 1.87 5.41
CA LYS A 118 -18.89 1.25 6.52
C LYS A 118 -18.15 0.02 7.02
N THR A 119 -18.31 -0.25 8.31
CA THR A 119 -17.80 -1.45 8.97
C THR A 119 -18.94 -1.98 9.82
N GLU A 120 -19.45 -3.16 9.46
CA GLU A 120 -20.62 -3.72 10.12
C GLU A 120 -20.22 -4.75 11.17
N VAL A 121 -21.01 -4.86 12.22
CA VAL A 121 -20.81 -5.85 13.30
C VAL A 121 -22.07 -6.67 13.46
N TYR A 122 -21.95 -7.99 13.51
CA TYR A 122 -23.04 -8.93 13.69
C TYR A 122 -22.84 -9.76 14.96
N THR A 123 -23.93 -10.09 15.62
CA THR A 123 -23.95 -10.99 16.77
C THR A 123 -24.63 -12.29 16.37
N LEU A 124 -23.85 -13.35 16.17
CA LEU A 124 -24.33 -14.64 15.66
C LEU A 124 -24.66 -15.58 16.82
N GLY A 125 -25.76 -15.29 17.50
CA GLY A 125 -26.22 -16.06 18.66
C GLY A 125 -27.20 -15.25 19.50
N SER A 126 -27.69 -15.87 20.58
CA SER A 126 -28.58 -15.17 21.51
C SER A 126 -27.79 -14.37 22.55
N ILE A 127 -28.22 -13.13 22.82
CA ILE A 127 -27.70 -12.34 23.95
C ILE A 127 -28.61 -12.58 25.16
N ARG A 128 -28.06 -13.12 26.25
CA ARG A 128 -28.77 -13.34 27.52
C ARG A 128 -27.95 -12.79 28.68
N ASP A 129 -28.56 -11.94 29.49
CA ASP A 129 -27.91 -11.28 30.64
C ASP A 129 -26.58 -10.61 30.26
N GLY A 130 -26.51 -10.01 29.07
CA GLY A 130 -25.31 -9.39 28.52
C GLY A 130 -24.23 -10.37 28.06
N VAL A 131 -24.49 -11.67 27.99
CA VAL A 131 -23.56 -12.64 27.40
C VAL A 131 -24.02 -12.96 25.97
N LEU A 132 -23.18 -12.68 24.98
CA LEU A 132 -23.37 -13.17 23.62
C LEU A 132 -23.00 -14.67 23.60
N GLN A 133 -24.03 -15.51 23.53
CA GLN A 133 -23.88 -16.96 23.42
C GLN A 133 -23.74 -17.36 21.96
N GLY A 134 -22.59 -17.01 21.38
CA GLY A 134 -22.31 -17.17 19.95
C GLY A 134 -21.14 -16.33 19.51
N ASP A 135 -21.00 -16.18 18.21
CA ASP A 135 -19.85 -15.52 17.60
C ASP A 135 -20.11 -14.03 17.35
N LEU A 136 -19.04 -13.22 17.41
CA LEU A 136 -19.07 -11.81 17.01
C LEU A 136 -18.41 -11.69 15.64
N LEU A 137 -19.11 -11.17 14.64
CA LEU A 137 -18.58 -11.03 13.28
C LEU A 137 -18.37 -9.56 12.91
N PHE A 138 -17.21 -9.24 12.35
CA PHE A 138 -16.92 -7.94 11.73
C PHE A 138 -16.88 -8.08 10.21
N LYS A 139 -17.64 -7.24 9.51
CA LYS A 139 -17.65 -7.17 8.06
C LYS A 139 -17.07 -5.85 7.58
N GLY A 140 -15.98 -5.94 6.83
CA GLY A 140 -15.32 -4.80 6.23
C GLY A 140 -15.80 -4.52 4.80
N TYR A 141 -15.94 -3.24 4.47
CA TYR A 141 -16.26 -2.77 3.11
C TYR A 141 -15.15 -1.91 2.49
N GLY A 142 -13.95 -1.94 3.08
CA GLY A 142 -12.77 -1.23 2.58
C GLY A 142 -12.47 0.08 3.27
N ASP A 143 -12.98 0.32 4.49
CA ASP A 143 -12.70 1.53 5.24
C ASP A 143 -11.18 1.73 5.44
N PRO A 144 -10.56 2.73 4.76
CA PRO A 144 -9.13 2.95 4.83
C PRO A 144 -8.74 3.73 6.10
N TYR A 145 -9.71 4.16 6.91
CA TYR A 145 -9.50 4.97 8.11
C TYR A 145 -10.03 4.28 9.38
N LEU A 146 -10.16 2.95 9.36
CA LEU A 146 -10.38 2.14 10.57
C LEU A 146 -9.10 2.08 11.42
N VAL A 147 -8.56 3.24 11.79
CA VAL A 147 -7.39 3.41 12.65
C VAL A 147 -7.68 2.91 14.06
N TYR A 148 -6.64 2.72 14.89
CA TYR A 148 -6.79 2.12 16.21
C TYR A 148 -7.85 2.83 17.08
N GLU A 149 -7.93 4.15 17.01
CA GLU A 149 -8.88 4.98 17.74
C GLU A 149 -10.33 4.77 17.26
N GLU A 150 -10.56 4.67 15.95
CA GLU A 150 -11.88 4.38 15.38
C GLU A 150 -12.29 2.94 15.66
N PHE A 151 -11.35 2.00 15.51
CA PHE A 151 -11.58 0.59 15.81
C PHE A 151 -11.94 0.37 17.28
N ARG A 152 -11.35 1.14 18.20
CA ARG A 152 -11.65 1.09 19.63
C ARG A 152 -13.10 1.48 19.96
N LYS A 153 -13.76 2.31 19.14
CA LYS A 153 -15.16 2.70 19.37
C LYS A 153 -16.13 1.53 19.22
N ILE A 154 -15.79 0.53 18.40
CA ILE A 154 -16.62 -0.67 18.18
C ILE A 154 -16.84 -1.45 19.48
N PRO A 155 -15.80 -1.97 20.18
CA PRO A 155 -15.99 -2.65 21.46
C PRO A 155 -16.59 -1.74 22.54
N GLU A 156 -16.30 -0.44 22.55
CA GLU A 156 -16.94 0.51 23.47
C GLU A 156 -18.46 0.60 23.24
N GLU A 157 -18.91 0.60 21.99
CA GLU A 157 -20.32 0.58 21.63
C GLU A 157 -20.98 -0.77 21.95
N LEU A 158 -20.30 -1.90 21.71
CA LEU A 158 -20.80 -3.23 22.11
C LEU A 158 -21.06 -3.30 23.63
N ARG A 159 -20.14 -2.76 24.45
CA ARG A 159 -20.32 -2.63 25.90
C ARG A 159 -21.51 -1.74 26.25
N ARG A 160 -21.63 -0.59 25.59
CA ARG A 160 -22.72 0.37 25.81
C ARG A 160 -24.09 -0.22 25.51
N ARG A 161 -24.17 -1.11 24.52
CA ARG A 161 -25.38 -1.88 24.18
C ARG A 161 -25.61 -3.10 25.08
N GLY A 162 -24.81 -3.27 26.13
CA GLY A 162 -25.03 -4.27 27.18
C GLY A 162 -24.35 -5.61 26.95
N ILE A 163 -23.56 -5.79 25.88
CA ILE A 163 -22.74 -6.99 25.71
C ILE A 163 -21.57 -6.90 26.70
N ARG A 164 -21.50 -7.85 27.61
CA ARG A 164 -20.47 -7.98 28.63
C ARG A 164 -19.42 -9.02 28.25
N ASP A 165 -19.87 -10.19 27.81
CA ASP A 165 -19.00 -11.34 27.50
C ASP A 165 -19.40 -11.99 26.17
N ILE A 166 -18.43 -12.60 25.50
CA ILE A 166 -18.60 -13.30 24.23
C ILE A 166 -18.07 -14.73 24.40
N THR A 167 -18.95 -15.72 24.28
CA THR A 167 -18.54 -17.13 24.48
C THR A 167 -17.98 -17.78 23.21
N GLY A 168 -18.29 -17.23 22.04
CA GLY A 168 -17.84 -17.74 20.76
C GLY A 168 -16.56 -17.11 20.25
N ASP A 169 -16.36 -17.25 18.94
CA ASP A 169 -15.21 -16.77 18.19
C ASP A 169 -15.40 -15.33 17.69
N LEU A 170 -14.30 -14.69 17.30
CA LEU A 170 -14.32 -13.45 16.52
C LEU A 170 -14.21 -13.82 15.04
N LEU A 171 -15.22 -13.50 14.24
CA LEU A 171 -15.24 -13.79 12.81
C LEU A 171 -14.94 -12.52 12.01
N ILE A 172 -14.14 -12.65 10.96
CA ILE A 172 -13.82 -11.56 10.03
C ILE A 172 -14.39 -11.90 8.65
N ASP A 173 -15.22 -11.00 8.13
CA ASP A 173 -15.68 -11.01 6.75
C ASP A 173 -14.98 -9.89 5.96
N ALA A 174 -14.00 -10.26 5.15
CA ALA A 174 -13.30 -9.38 4.22
C ALA A 174 -13.69 -9.64 2.75
N SER A 175 -14.78 -10.37 2.50
CA SER A 175 -15.17 -10.85 1.16
C SER A 175 -15.63 -9.76 0.19
N TRP A 176 -15.80 -8.52 0.66
CA TRP A 176 -16.16 -7.38 -0.20
C TRP A 176 -15.10 -7.11 -1.28
N PHE A 177 -13.82 -7.33 -0.94
CA PHE A 177 -12.73 -7.26 -1.89
C PHE A 177 -12.44 -8.66 -2.44
N ARG A 178 -12.30 -8.76 -3.76
CA ARG A 178 -11.86 -9.97 -4.47
C ARG A 178 -10.48 -9.70 -5.06
N ILE A 179 -9.46 -9.87 -4.24
CA ILE A 179 -8.06 -9.61 -4.58
C ILE A 179 -7.32 -10.94 -4.56
N ALA A 180 -6.39 -11.12 -5.48
CA ALA A 180 -5.55 -12.31 -5.52
C ALA A 180 -4.57 -12.32 -4.34
N ASP A 181 -4.17 -13.52 -3.91
CA ASP A 181 -3.04 -13.65 -3.00
C ASP A 181 -1.75 -13.25 -3.74
N GLU A 182 -1.05 -12.25 -3.21
CA GLU A 182 0.19 -11.72 -3.76
C GLU A 182 1.31 -11.79 -2.71
N ASP A 183 2.57 -11.80 -3.15
CA ASP A 183 3.71 -11.63 -2.26
C ASP A 183 3.93 -10.12 -1.98
N PRO A 184 3.74 -9.65 -0.72
CA PRO A 184 3.96 -8.25 -0.35
C PRO A 184 5.39 -7.75 -0.65
N GLY A 185 6.37 -8.67 -0.71
CA GLY A 185 7.77 -8.37 -0.96
C GLY A 185 8.20 -8.52 -2.41
N ALA A 186 7.30 -8.83 -3.35
CA ALA A 186 7.68 -9.22 -4.71
C ALA A 186 8.56 -8.18 -5.44
N PHE A 187 8.40 -6.89 -5.12
CA PHE A 187 9.08 -5.81 -5.83
C PHE A 187 10.33 -5.25 -5.13
N ASP A 188 10.48 -5.43 -3.82
CA ASP A 188 11.60 -4.89 -3.03
C ASP A 188 12.21 -5.87 -2.00
N ASN A 189 11.69 -7.10 -1.93
CA ASN A 189 12.08 -8.15 -1.00
C ASN A 189 11.92 -7.75 0.49
N ASP A 190 11.02 -6.82 0.79
CA ASP A 190 10.83 -6.24 2.13
C ASP A 190 9.35 -6.38 2.60
N PRO A 191 8.79 -7.62 2.69
CA PRO A 191 7.34 -7.87 2.79
C PRO A 191 6.65 -7.29 4.05
N TYR A 192 7.44 -6.99 5.10
CA TYR A 192 6.91 -6.48 6.38
C TYR A 192 6.91 -4.95 6.47
N ARG A 193 7.25 -4.24 5.40
CA ARG A 193 7.12 -2.78 5.34
C ARG A 193 5.65 -2.41 5.33
N THR A 194 5.29 -1.36 6.07
CA THR A 194 3.89 -0.92 6.15
C THR A 194 3.34 -0.39 4.82
N TYR A 195 4.21 0.02 3.89
CA TYR A 195 3.81 0.40 2.53
C TYR A 195 3.57 -0.82 1.60
N ASN A 196 3.91 -2.04 2.06
CA ASN A 196 3.70 -3.30 1.34
C ASN A 196 2.43 -4.04 1.78
N VAL A 197 1.62 -3.44 2.67
CA VAL A 197 0.38 -4.05 3.12
C VAL A 197 -0.59 -4.18 1.95
N LEU A 198 -0.94 -5.42 1.61
CA LEU A 198 -1.92 -5.71 0.57
C LEU A 198 -3.31 -5.19 0.96
N PRO A 199 -4.13 -4.74 -0.01
CA PRO A 199 -5.46 -4.23 0.29
C PRO A 199 -6.35 -5.32 0.90
N ASN A 200 -7.22 -4.92 1.82
CA ASN A 200 -8.17 -5.81 2.47
C ASN A 200 -9.43 -5.02 2.83
N ALA A 201 -10.59 -5.66 2.74
CA ALA A 201 -11.85 -4.97 3.03
C ALA A 201 -12.03 -4.66 4.52
N PHE A 202 -11.34 -5.38 5.41
CA PHE A 202 -11.32 -5.17 6.85
C PHE A 202 -9.90 -4.84 7.34
N LEU A 203 -9.39 -3.66 6.95
CA LEU A 203 -8.04 -3.22 7.29
C LEU A 203 -8.01 -2.40 8.59
N VAL A 204 -7.74 -3.07 9.71
CA VAL A 204 -7.59 -2.38 11.00
C VAL A 204 -6.22 -1.73 11.10
N ASN A 205 -6.18 -0.43 11.38
CA ASN A 205 -5.00 0.38 11.68
C ASN A 205 -3.84 0.17 10.68
N PHE A 206 -4.16 0.07 9.40
CA PHE A 206 -3.19 -0.20 8.32
C PHE A 206 -2.35 -1.49 8.51
N LYS A 207 -2.77 -2.39 9.41
CA LYS A 207 -1.96 -3.51 9.94
C LYS A 207 -0.58 -3.07 10.50
N ALA A 208 -0.45 -1.81 10.87
CA ALA A 208 0.82 -1.23 11.26
C ALA A 208 1.02 -1.35 12.77
N VAL A 209 2.14 -1.96 13.16
CA VAL A 209 2.66 -1.93 14.53
C VAL A 209 3.87 -1.02 14.56
N ARG A 210 3.85 -0.03 15.45
CA ARG A 210 5.01 0.81 15.75
C ARG A 210 5.78 0.18 16.89
N PHE A 211 7.04 -0.16 16.68
CA PHE A 211 7.92 -0.63 17.73
C PHE A 211 8.76 0.53 18.25
N HIS A 212 8.66 0.81 19.54
CA HIS A 212 9.38 1.86 20.24
C HIS A 212 10.59 1.24 20.94
N PHE A 213 11.79 1.72 20.61
CA PHE A 213 13.05 1.26 21.15
C PHE A 213 13.64 2.33 22.06
N TYR A 214 13.97 1.94 23.29
CA TYR A 214 14.61 2.80 24.29
C TYR A 214 15.86 2.10 24.84
N PRO A 215 16.94 2.82 25.14
CA PRO A 215 17.98 2.28 26.01
C PRO A 215 17.36 1.85 27.35
N GLY A 216 17.71 0.66 27.81
CA GLY A 216 17.23 0.13 29.08
C GLY A 216 17.64 1.00 30.26
N PRO A 217 16.85 1.04 31.35
CA PRO A 217 17.19 1.81 32.55
C PRO A 217 18.53 1.41 33.19
N ASP A 218 18.93 0.15 33.00
CA ASP A 218 20.20 -0.41 33.49
C ASP A 218 21.42 -0.06 32.61
N GLY A 219 21.19 0.60 31.47
CA GLY A 219 22.21 0.93 30.48
C GLY A 219 22.85 -0.29 29.79
N ARG A 220 22.25 -1.48 29.89
CA ARG A 220 22.79 -2.74 29.34
C ARG A 220 21.92 -3.31 28.22
N ASN A 221 20.60 -3.18 28.34
CA ASN A 221 19.65 -3.74 27.37
C ASN A 221 18.94 -2.64 26.55
N VAL A 222 18.12 -3.05 25.59
CA VAL A 222 17.20 -2.16 24.87
C VAL A 222 15.80 -2.61 25.24
N THR A 223 14.91 -1.71 25.61
CA THR A 223 13.51 -2.03 25.83
C THR A 223 12.73 -1.79 24.54
N VAL A 224 11.83 -2.72 24.19
CA VAL A 224 11.01 -2.66 22.97
C VAL A 224 9.54 -2.76 23.34
N HIS A 225 8.75 -1.78 22.93
CA HIS A 225 7.30 -1.76 23.16
C HIS A 225 6.55 -1.64 21.83
N PRO A 226 5.56 -2.51 21.56
CA PRO A 226 4.68 -2.34 20.41
C PRO A 226 3.59 -1.31 20.74
N GLU A 227 3.20 -0.54 19.73
CA GLU A 227 2.02 0.33 19.74
C GLU A 227 1.20 0.03 18.46
N PRO A 228 -0.06 -0.41 18.58
CA PRO A 228 -0.74 -0.81 19.82
C PRO A 228 -0.19 -2.11 20.42
N GLU A 229 -0.55 -2.40 21.68
CA GLU A 229 -0.36 -3.74 22.25
C GLU A 229 -1.30 -4.73 21.54
N LEU A 230 -0.73 -5.84 21.05
CA LEU A 230 -1.48 -6.86 20.31
C LEU A 230 -1.41 -8.20 21.03
N ALA A 231 -2.57 -8.75 21.37
CA ALA A 231 -2.64 -10.11 21.89
C ALA A 231 -2.15 -11.11 20.82
N GLY A 232 -1.23 -11.99 21.22
CA GLY A 232 -0.65 -13.00 20.33
C GLY A 232 0.65 -12.59 19.64
N LEU A 233 1.02 -11.30 19.61
CA LEU A 233 2.31 -10.84 19.09
C LEU A 233 3.43 -11.12 20.10
N LYS A 234 4.40 -11.95 19.70
CA LYS A 234 5.59 -12.29 20.49
C LYS A 234 6.78 -11.46 20.02
N ILE A 235 7.43 -10.77 20.96
CA ILE A 235 8.65 -10.01 20.70
C ILE A 235 9.84 -10.74 21.32
N ASP A 236 10.72 -11.26 20.48
CA ASP A 236 12.01 -11.81 20.89
C ASP A 236 13.09 -10.73 20.73
N ASN A 237 13.43 -10.10 21.85
CA ASN A 237 14.37 -9.00 21.88
C ASN A 237 15.78 -9.47 22.23
N ARG A 238 16.64 -9.53 21.20
CA ARG A 238 18.05 -9.92 21.28
C ARG A 238 19.00 -8.73 21.08
N LEU A 239 18.48 -7.50 21.18
CA LEU A 239 19.27 -6.29 20.97
C LEU A 239 20.28 -6.09 22.09
N ARG A 240 21.44 -5.54 21.72
CA ARG A 240 22.47 -5.10 22.67
C ARG A 240 22.76 -3.63 22.48
N LEU A 241 23.15 -2.94 23.54
CA LEU A 241 23.62 -1.57 23.45
C LEU A 241 25.05 -1.49 22.89
N ARG A 242 25.35 -0.38 22.21
CA ARG A 242 26.69 -0.01 21.75
C ARG A 242 26.93 1.47 22.02
N LYS A 243 28.11 1.81 22.55
CA LYS A 243 28.56 3.20 22.70
C LYS A 243 28.78 3.85 21.33
N ARG A 244 27.85 4.69 20.88
CA ARG A 244 27.89 5.44 19.61
C ARG A 244 26.83 6.55 19.63
N TYR A 245 27.07 7.63 18.88
CA TYR A 245 26.06 8.64 18.56
C TYR A 245 24.83 8.00 17.90
N CYS A 246 23.66 8.63 18.02
CA CYS A 246 22.45 8.14 17.37
C CYS A 246 22.58 8.28 15.84
N GLY A 247 22.85 7.18 15.15
CA GLY A 247 23.16 7.16 13.72
C GLY A 247 22.96 5.80 13.06
N GLY A 248 23.08 5.76 11.74
CA GLY A 248 23.11 4.53 10.95
C GLY A 248 21.72 4.01 10.54
N PHE A 249 21.74 3.13 9.55
CA PHE A 249 20.53 2.50 9.02
C PHE A 249 19.78 1.77 10.12
N GLN A 250 18.48 2.07 10.24
CA GLN A 250 17.56 1.56 11.26
C GLN A 250 18.12 1.52 12.70
N ARG A 251 19.07 2.41 13.01
CA ARG A 251 19.77 2.44 14.31
C ARG A 251 20.37 1.07 14.71
N GLY A 252 20.82 0.28 13.74
CA GLY A 252 21.42 -1.03 13.99
C GLY A 252 20.46 -2.12 14.46
N VAL A 253 19.14 -1.89 14.33
CA VAL A 253 18.09 -2.88 14.57
C VAL A 253 17.88 -3.69 13.30
N ALA A 254 18.09 -5.00 13.38
CA ALA A 254 17.68 -5.96 12.37
C ALA A 254 16.37 -6.63 12.79
N VAL A 255 15.50 -6.91 11.81
CA VAL A 255 14.18 -7.51 12.00
C VAL A 255 14.15 -8.85 11.28
N SER A 256 13.67 -9.89 11.96
CA SER A 256 13.43 -11.21 11.39
C SER A 256 12.09 -11.75 11.86
N VAL A 257 11.41 -12.47 10.97
CA VAL A 257 10.13 -13.14 11.23
C VAL A 257 10.34 -14.63 10.90
N PRO A 258 10.25 -15.53 11.90
CA PRO A 258 10.63 -16.93 11.72
C PRO A 258 9.61 -17.77 10.93
N ASP A 259 8.31 -17.49 11.08
CA ASP A 259 7.24 -18.09 10.26
C ASP A 259 6.47 -16.97 9.57
N SER A 260 6.61 -16.88 8.25
CA SER A 260 5.95 -15.87 7.44
C SER A 260 4.44 -16.11 7.25
N ARG A 261 3.94 -17.33 7.54
CA ARG A 261 2.52 -17.67 7.37
C ARG A 261 1.66 -17.08 8.48
N THR A 262 2.15 -17.13 9.72
CA THR A 262 1.47 -16.54 10.88
C THR A 262 2.00 -15.16 11.21
N ALA A 263 3.32 -14.98 11.10
CA ALA A 263 4.04 -13.77 11.46
C ALA A 263 3.66 -13.22 12.85
N ASP A 264 3.35 -14.12 13.79
CA ASP A 264 2.99 -13.81 15.18
C ASP A 264 4.21 -13.59 16.08
N GLN A 265 5.42 -13.79 15.55
CA GLN A 265 6.67 -13.53 16.25
C GLN A 265 7.59 -12.61 15.45
N VAL A 266 8.19 -11.63 16.14
CA VAL A 266 9.27 -10.80 15.61
C VAL A 266 10.51 -10.93 16.46
N ILE A 267 11.66 -11.11 15.79
CA ILE A 267 12.97 -11.13 16.42
C ILE A 267 13.67 -9.81 16.09
N PHE A 268 13.99 -9.03 17.12
CA PHE A 268 14.85 -7.87 17.00
C PHE A 268 16.27 -8.23 17.43
N SER A 269 17.25 -7.96 16.59
CA SER A 269 18.66 -8.25 16.87
C SER A 269 19.58 -7.14 16.38
N GLY A 270 20.85 -7.18 16.78
CA GLY A 270 21.85 -6.19 16.38
C GLY A 270 22.34 -5.32 17.55
N ARG A 271 22.84 -4.13 17.23
CA ARG A 271 23.54 -3.24 18.17
C ARG A 271 22.97 -1.83 18.13
N PHE A 272 22.13 -1.50 19.12
CA PHE A 272 21.46 -0.21 19.24
C PHE A 272 22.39 0.87 19.85
N PRO A 273 22.50 2.07 19.26
CA PRO A 273 23.32 3.15 19.79
C PRO A 273 22.78 3.71 21.11
N THR A 274 23.61 3.73 22.14
CA THR A 274 23.33 4.41 23.43
C THR A 274 23.04 5.90 23.30
N GLY A 275 23.53 6.56 22.23
CA GLY A 275 23.20 7.95 21.97
C GLY A 275 21.78 8.20 21.46
N CYS A 276 21.00 7.16 21.15
CA CYS A 276 19.58 7.30 20.80
C CYS A 276 18.73 7.27 22.08
N SER A 277 18.00 8.35 22.37
CA SER A 277 17.02 8.36 23.47
C SER A 277 15.78 7.53 23.14
N HIS A 278 15.34 7.58 21.88
CA HIS A 278 14.16 6.88 21.37
C HIS A 278 14.30 6.64 19.88
N TYR A 279 13.80 5.50 19.40
CA TYR A 279 13.66 5.19 17.98
C TYR A 279 12.35 4.46 17.74
N VAL A 280 11.70 4.72 16.60
CA VAL A 280 10.45 4.05 16.21
C VAL A 280 10.64 3.35 14.88
N LEU A 281 10.19 2.11 14.80
CA LEU A 281 10.18 1.31 13.57
C LEU A 281 8.79 0.74 13.34
N SER A 282 8.17 1.06 12.20
CA SER A 282 6.87 0.48 11.84
C SER A 282 7.03 -0.80 11.01
N ARG A 283 6.29 -1.84 11.34
CA ARG A 283 6.19 -3.09 10.55
C ARG A 283 4.75 -3.58 10.50
N SER A 284 4.45 -4.33 9.45
CA SER A 284 3.23 -5.11 9.29
C SER A 284 3.62 -6.58 9.32
N LEU A 285 3.23 -7.30 10.36
CA LEU A 285 3.68 -8.67 10.59
C LEU A 285 2.51 -9.65 10.44
N LEU A 286 1.62 -9.65 11.42
CA LEU A 286 0.43 -10.51 11.55
C LEU A 286 -0.40 -10.59 10.25
N THR A 287 -1.24 -11.62 10.16
CA THR A 287 -2.33 -11.64 9.17
C THR A 287 -3.37 -10.55 9.51
N HIS A 288 -4.25 -10.20 8.57
CA HIS A 288 -5.29 -9.19 8.82
C HIS A 288 -6.21 -9.59 9.99
N GLU A 289 -6.56 -10.88 10.07
CA GLU A 289 -7.44 -11.46 11.08
C GLU A 289 -6.75 -11.47 12.46
N THR A 290 -5.51 -11.96 12.51
CA THR A 290 -4.75 -12.05 13.76
C THR A 290 -4.37 -10.67 14.30
N TYR A 291 -4.13 -9.69 13.43
CA TYR A 291 -3.99 -8.29 13.82
C TYR A 291 -5.28 -7.75 14.44
N ALA A 292 -6.42 -7.91 13.75
CA ALA A 292 -7.71 -7.40 14.23
C ALA A 292 -8.10 -8.00 15.58
N TYR A 293 -8.00 -9.32 15.74
CA TYR A 293 -8.27 -9.99 17.01
C TYR A 293 -7.26 -9.59 18.09
N GLY A 294 -5.98 -9.48 17.71
CA GLY A 294 -4.90 -9.02 18.57
C GLY A 294 -5.14 -7.61 19.11
N ALA A 295 -5.74 -6.72 18.31
CA ALA A 295 -6.12 -5.36 18.72
C ALA A 295 -7.41 -5.35 19.54
N PHE A 296 -8.41 -6.14 19.17
CA PHE A 296 -9.71 -6.20 19.83
C PHE A 296 -9.60 -6.74 21.26
N LYS A 297 -8.89 -7.85 21.46
CA LYS A 297 -8.88 -8.58 22.72
C LYS A 297 -8.37 -7.76 23.92
N PRO A 298 -7.25 -7.00 23.83
CA PRO A 298 -6.82 -6.11 24.90
C PRO A 298 -7.84 -5.00 25.19
N ILE A 299 -8.43 -4.39 24.16
CA ILE A 299 -9.46 -3.36 24.32
C ILE A 299 -10.68 -3.93 25.05
N TRP A 300 -11.18 -5.08 24.62
CA TRP A 300 -12.33 -5.74 25.23
C TRP A 300 -12.09 -6.07 26.70
N ARG A 301 -10.90 -6.59 27.03
CA ARG A 301 -10.48 -6.87 28.41
C ARG A 301 -10.38 -5.62 29.27
N GLN A 302 -9.82 -4.52 28.73
CA GLN A 302 -9.76 -3.23 29.43
C GLN A 302 -11.16 -2.69 29.77
N LEU A 303 -12.15 -2.97 28.93
CA LEU A 303 -13.55 -2.61 29.17
C LEU A 303 -14.28 -3.61 30.10
N GLY A 304 -13.58 -4.61 30.63
CA GLY A 304 -14.11 -5.61 31.55
C GLY A 304 -14.92 -6.71 30.87
N GLY A 305 -14.68 -6.99 29.59
CA GLY A 305 -15.30 -8.10 28.87
C GLY A 305 -14.36 -9.29 28.68
N THR A 306 -14.94 -10.48 28.56
CA THR A 306 -14.20 -11.71 28.23
C THR A 306 -14.52 -12.23 26.83
N ILE A 307 -13.51 -12.80 26.19
CA ILE A 307 -13.60 -13.56 24.94
C ILE A 307 -12.42 -14.54 24.88
N ASP A 308 -12.74 -15.84 24.87
CA ASP A 308 -11.75 -16.92 24.86
C ASP A 308 -11.75 -17.73 23.56
N GLY A 309 -12.72 -17.49 22.69
CA GLY A 309 -12.73 -18.02 21.33
C GLY A 309 -11.55 -17.53 20.48
N ARG A 310 -11.40 -18.10 19.30
CA ARG A 310 -10.34 -17.81 18.32
C ARG A 310 -10.83 -16.81 17.28
N VAL A 311 -9.90 -16.34 16.45
CA VAL A 311 -10.27 -15.61 15.23
C VAL A 311 -10.44 -16.58 14.05
N ARG A 312 -11.46 -16.37 13.22
CA ARG A 312 -11.68 -17.11 11.97
C ARG A 312 -12.22 -16.18 10.88
N THR A 313 -12.22 -16.65 9.64
CA THR A 313 -12.92 -16.00 8.55
C THR A 313 -14.29 -16.63 8.35
N SER A 314 -15.30 -15.82 8.07
CA SER A 314 -16.64 -16.26 7.69
C SER A 314 -17.32 -15.17 6.89
N ALA A 315 -18.22 -15.52 5.99
CA ALA A 315 -19.12 -14.55 5.39
C ALA A 315 -20.17 -14.11 6.42
N ALA A 316 -20.55 -12.84 6.39
CA ALA A 316 -21.71 -12.35 7.12
C ALA A 316 -23.00 -13.00 6.56
N PRO A 317 -24.02 -13.23 7.42
CA PRO A 317 -25.32 -13.74 6.95
C PRO A 317 -25.94 -12.79 5.93
N ALA A 318 -26.59 -13.35 4.91
CA ALA A 318 -27.18 -12.55 3.82
C ALA A 318 -28.47 -11.81 4.22
N THR A 319 -29.15 -12.28 5.28
CA THR A 319 -30.49 -11.83 5.68
C THR A 319 -30.53 -11.12 7.02
N ASP A 320 -29.44 -11.17 7.79
CA ASP A 320 -29.43 -10.60 9.12
C ASP A 320 -29.09 -9.12 9.03
N GLU A 321 -29.74 -8.31 9.86
CA GLU A 321 -29.38 -6.90 10.02
C GLU A 321 -28.14 -6.79 10.92
N PRO A 322 -27.20 -5.88 10.62
CA PRO A 322 -26.04 -5.67 11.45
C PRO A 322 -26.45 -5.12 12.82
N PHE A 323 -25.78 -5.60 13.86
CA PHE A 323 -25.91 -5.07 15.21
C PHE A 323 -25.36 -3.64 15.30
N LEU A 324 -24.22 -3.35 14.64
CA LEU A 324 -23.62 -2.01 14.51
C LEU A 324 -23.27 -1.71 13.05
N VAL A 325 -23.31 -0.43 12.67
CA VAL A 325 -22.83 0.12 11.39
C VAL A 325 -21.95 1.33 11.65
#